data_AF-A0A7W0ANK2-F1
#
_entry.id   AF-A0A7W0ANK2-F1
#
_cell.length_a   1.000
_cell.length_b   1.000
_cell.length_c   1.000
_cell.angle_alpha   90.00
_cell.angle_beta   90.00
_cell.angle_gamma   90.00
#
_symmetry.space_group_name_H-M   'P 1'
#
loop_
_entity.id
_entity.type
_entity.pdbx_description
1 polymer ?
#
loop_
_entity_poly.entity_id
_entity_poly.type
_entity_poly.pdbx_seq_one_letter_code
_entity_poly.pdbx_strand_id
1 'polypeptide(L)'
;MNDDEVRALLRSVQPSGWIDRTPNTVAILRSRVEEAGGDPNTVSEWVRAHRGRVDRTPAYYRKGLGSRYRQQESSGEEFYVVPTEALAL
;
A
#
# COMPACT_ATOMS: atom_id res chain seq x y z
N MET A 1 10.82 7.36 -13.91
CA MET A 1 10.62 5.91 -13.99
C MET A 1 9.58 5.66 -15.07
N ASN A 2 9.78 4.62 -15.88
CA ASN A 2 8.82 4.17 -16.87
C ASN A 2 7.87 3.12 -16.28
N ASP A 3 6.83 2.76 -17.03
CA ASP A 3 5.79 1.82 -16.62
C ASP A 3 6.35 0.48 -16.11
N ASP A 4 7.26 -0.13 -16.87
CA ASP A 4 7.90 -1.39 -16.50
C ASP A 4 8.79 -1.29 -15.27
N GLU A 5 9.42 -0.13 -15.02
CA GLU A 5 10.25 0.08 -13.83
C GLU A 5 9.37 0.15 -12.57
N VAL A 6 8.23 0.84 -12.65
CA VAL A 6 7.26 0.89 -11.54
C VAL A 6 6.67 -0.49 -11.30
N ARG A 7 6.29 -1.21 -12.36
CA ARG A 7 5.77 -2.58 -12.24
C ARG A 7 6.80 -3.51 -11.60
N ALA A 8 8.06 -3.47 -12.04
CA ALA A 8 9.14 -4.28 -11.48
C ALA A 8 9.41 -3.95 -10.01
N LEU A 9 9.40 -2.66 -9.65
CA LEU A 9 9.51 -2.21 -8.27
C LEU A 9 8.36 -2.76 -7.40
N LEU A 10 7.11 -2.59 -7.84
CA LEU A 10 5.95 -3.04 -7.06
C LEU A 10 5.92 -4.58 -6.90
N ARG A 11 6.54 -5.33 -7.82
CA ARG A 11 6.71 -6.79 -7.69
C ARG A 11 7.84 -7.18 -6.73
N SER A 12 8.85 -6.34 -6.55
CA SER A 12 9.96 -6.61 -5.62
C SER A 12 9.61 -6.26 -4.17
N VAL A 13 8.68 -5.32 -3.97
CA VAL A 13 8.20 -4.93 -2.65
C VAL A 13 7.23 -5.98 -2.08
N GLN A 14 7.46 -6.37 -0.83
CA GLN A 14 6.59 -7.30 -0.13
C GLN A 14 5.21 -6.66 0.16
N PRO A 15 4.10 -7.24 -0.32
CA PRO A 15 2.77 -6.72 -0.06
C PRO A 15 2.33 -6.97 1.39
N SER A 16 1.49 -6.09 1.91
CA SER A 16 0.88 -6.21 3.23
C SER A 16 -0.36 -7.10 3.18
N GLY A 17 -0.36 -8.21 3.93
CA GLY A 17 -1.51 -9.11 4.05
C GLY A 17 -2.62 -8.65 5.01
N TRP A 18 -2.46 -7.48 5.63
CA TRP A 18 -3.30 -7.04 6.76
C TRP A 18 -4.01 -5.71 6.56
N ILE A 19 -3.58 -4.89 5.59
CA ILE A 19 -4.01 -3.50 5.47
C ILE A 19 -5.23 -3.34 4.56
N ASP A 20 -5.26 -4.04 3.43
CA ASP A 20 -6.41 -4.07 2.53
C ASP A 20 -6.48 -5.48 1.92
N ARG A 21 -7.67 -6.09 2.00
CA ARG A 21 -7.92 -7.47 1.54
C ARG A 21 -8.91 -7.49 0.37
N THR A 22 -8.96 -6.40 -0.40
CA THR A 22 -9.79 -6.35 -1.60
C THR A 22 -9.36 -7.49 -2.55
N PRO A 23 -10.28 -8.35 -3.01
CA PRO A 23 -9.93 -9.47 -3.88
C PRO A 23 -9.29 -8.97 -5.18
N ASN A 24 -8.35 -9.75 -5.72
CA ASN A 24 -7.58 -9.42 -6.94
C ASN A 24 -6.75 -8.13 -6.83
N THR A 25 -6.39 -7.72 -5.61
CA THR A 25 -5.49 -6.59 -5.38
C THR A 25 -4.44 -6.94 -4.34
N VAL A 26 -3.35 -6.19 -4.33
CA VAL A 26 -2.33 -6.23 -3.30
C VAL A 26 -2.17 -4.84 -2.68
N ALA A 27 -2.05 -4.80 -1.36
CA ALA A 27 -1.75 -3.58 -0.62
C ALA A 27 -0.24 -3.45 -0.46
N ILE A 28 0.35 -2.33 -0.87
CA ILE A 28 1.78 -2.05 -0.74
C ILE A 28 1.94 -0.73 0.00
N LEU A 29 2.69 -0.74 1.10
CA LEU A 29 2.92 0.46 1.90
C LEU A 29 3.79 1.47 1.13
N ARG A 30 3.47 2.77 1.26
CA ARG A 30 4.27 3.85 0.69
C ARG A 30 5.70 3.82 1.21
N SER A 31 5.86 3.62 2.52
CA SER A 31 7.18 3.50 3.16
C SER A 31 8.03 2.40 2.53
N ARG A 32 7.43 1.25 2.18
CA ARG A 32 8.13 0.14 1.52
C ARG A 32 8.57 0.45 0.10
N VAL A 33 7.79 1.25 -0.62
CA VAL A 33 8.14 1.75 -1.97
C VAL A 33 9.30 2.73 -1.87
N GLU A 34 9.27 3.65 -0.90
CA GLU A 34 10.36 4.61 -0.63
C GLU A 34 11.65 3.89 -0.22
N GLU A 35 11.57 2.89 0.66
CA GLU A 35 12.70 2.04 1.06
C GLU A 35 13.32 1.28 -0.13
N ALA A 36 12.50 0.89 -1.11
CA ALA A 36 12.94 0.23 -2.33
C ALA A 36 13.47 1.22 -3.40
N GLY A 37 13.53 2.52 -3.10
CA GLY A 37 14.03 3.56 -4.01
C GLY A 37 12.99 4.04 -5.03
N GLY A 38 11.72 3.74 -4.84
CA GLY A 38 10.64 4.23 -5.68
C GLY A 38 10.25 5.67 -5.40
N ASP A 39 9.91 6.41 -6.44
CA ASP A 39 9.33 7.75 -6.30
C ASP A 39 7.81 7.65 -5.99
N PRO A 40 7.34 8.12 -4.82
CA PRO A 40 5.94 7.99 -4.43
C PRO A 40 4.95 8.66 -5.36
N ASN A 41 5.34 9.77 -5.99
CA ASN A 41 4.47 10.51 -6.91
C ASN A 41 4.27 9.70 -8.19
N THR A 42 5.38 9.27 -8.80
CA THR A 42 5.36 8.44 -10.01
C THR A 42 4.60 7.13 -9.77
N VAL A 43 4.81 6.48 -8.63
CA VAL A 43 4.08 5.25 -8.26
C VAL A 43 2.59 5.53 -8.05
N SER A 44 2.23 6.64 -7.41
CA SER A 44 0.81 7.02 -7.23
C SER A 44 0.10 7.25 -8.56
N GLU A 45 0.76 7.94 -9.50
CA GLU A 45 0.22 8.18 -10.84
C GLU A 45 0.06 6.86 -11.61
N TRP A 46 1.08 5.99 -11.57
CA TRP A 46 1.01 4.68 -12.20
C TRP A 46 -0.12 3.83 -11.64
N VAL A 47 -0.28 3.76 -10.31
CA VAL A 47 -1.34 3.01 -9.64
C VAL A 47 -2.71 3.50 -10.08
N ARG A 48 -2.93 4.83 -10.14
CA ARG A 48 -4.20 5.41 -10.62
C ARG A 48 -4.47 5.12 -12.09
N ALA A 49 -3.43 5.18 -12.94
CA ALA A 49 -3.55 4.84 -14.35
C ALA A 49 -3.94 3.36 -14.57
N HIS A 50 -3.49 2.47 -13.69
CA HIS A 50 -3.73 1.02 -13.73
C HIS A 50 -4.92 0.56 -12.89
N ARG A 51 -5.95 1.42 -12.73
CA ARG A 51 -7.18 1.11 -11.97
C ARG A 51 -6.98 0.79 -10.49
N GLY A 52 -5.80 1.07 -9.94
CA GLY A 52 -5.54 1.03 -8.51
C GLY A 52 -5.95 2.31 -7.80
N ARG A 53 -5.77 2.33 -6.48
CA ARG A 53 -6.04 3.50 -5.64
C ARG A 53 -4.94 3.71 -4.61
N VAL A 54 -4.78 4.96 -4.18
CA VAL A 54 -3.97 5.34 -3.03
C VAL A 54 -4.91 5.54 -1.86
N ASP A 55 -4.63 4.89 -0.75
CA ASP A 55 -5.46 4.93 0.45
C ASP A 55 -4.57 5.14 1.68
N ARG A 56 -5.18 5.41 2.83
CA ARG A 56 -4.45 5.71 4.06
C ARG A 56 -5.01 4.91 5.21
N THR A 57 -4.13 4.24 5.95
CA THR A 57 -4.55 3.55 7.16
C THR A 57 -5.13 4.55 8.15
N PRO A 58 -6.19 4.17 8.90
CA PRO A 58 -6.73 5.04 9.93
C PRO A 58 -5.63 5.38 10.94
N ALA A 59 -5.59 6.65 11.37
CA ALA A 59 -4.61 7.15 12.35
C ALA A 59 -4.83 6.59 13.79
N TYR A 60 -5.56 5.49 13.91
CA TYR A 60 -5.91 4.84 15.15
C TYR A 60 -5.94 3.33 14.94
N TYR A 61 -5.26 2.59 15.82
CA TYR A 61 -5.51 1.15 15.96
C TYR A 61 -6.11 0.85 17.33
N ARG A 62 -7.10 -0.04 17.36
CA ARG A 62 -7.68 -0.54 18.60
C ARG A 62 -6.76 -1.61 19.18
N LYS A 63 -6.04 -1.27 20.25
CA LYS A 63 -5.31 -2.26 21.03
C LYS A 63 -6.23 -2.76 22.15
N GLY A 64 -6.60 -4.05 22.08
CA GLY A 64 -7.33 -4.69 23.16
C GLY A 64 -6.42 -4.88 24.37
N LEU A 65 -6.73 -4.26 25.50
CA LEU A 65 -6.08 -4.49 26.79
C LEU A 65 -7.17 -4.97 27.78
N GLY A 66 -7.55 -6.25 27.67
CA GLY A 66 -8.64 -6.82 28.47
C GLY A 66 -9.99 -6.16 28.20
N SER A 67 -10.78 -5.87 29.25
CA SER A 67 -12.16 -5.34 29.15
C SER A 67 -12.28 -3.86 28.72
N ARG A 68 -11.18 -3.22 28.31
CA ARG A 68 -11.16 -1.82 27.86
C ARG A 68 -10.40 -1.69 26.54
N TYR A 69 -11.00 -1.00 25.58
CA TYR A 69 -10.33 -0.61 24.34
C TYR A 69 -9.69 0.77 24.54
N ARG A 70 -8.37 0.89 24.38
CA ARG A 70 -7.72 2.19 24.17
C ARG A 70 -7.47 2.39 22.69
N GLN A 71 -7.85 3.56 22.19
CA GLN A 71 -7.41 4.02 20.88
C GLN A 71 -5.99 4.54 21.07
N GLN A 72 -5.03 3.96 20.35
CA GLN A 72 -3.67 4.48 20.30
C GLN A 72 -3.51 5.24 18.99
N GLU A 73 -3.17 6.52 19.11
CA GLU A 73 -2.87 7.39 17.99
C GLU A 73 -1.65 6.82 17.26
N SER A 74 -1.79 6.64 15.95
CA SER A 74 -0.73 6.14 15.08
C SER A 74 -0.70 7.05 13.87
N SER A 75 0.49 7.39 13.39
CA SER A 75 0.59 8.12 12.12
C SER A 75 -0.01 7.24 11.03
N GLY A 76 -1.16 7.63 10.48
CA GLY A 76 -1.79 6.90 9.38
C GLY A 76 -0.80 6.79 8.23
N GLU A 77 -0.40 5.57 7.90
CA GLU A 77 0.52 5.25 6.81
C GLU A 77 -0.26 5.13 5.50
N GLU A 78 0.25 5.79 4.46
CA GLU A 78 -0.30 5.70 3.10
C GLU A 78 0.10 4.36 2.46
N PHE A 79 -0.80 3.82 1.65
CA PHE A 79 -0.56 2.59 0.92
C PHE A 79 -1.23 2.61 -0.44
N TYR A 80 -0.69 1.79 -1.33
CA TYR A 80 -1.16 1.57 -2.68
C TYR A 80 -1.96 0.28 -2.73
N VAL A 81 -3.17 0.33 -3.28
CA VAL A 81 -3.94 -0.86 -3.63
C VAL A 81 -3.81 -1.07 -5.13
N VAL A 82 -3.08 -2.11 -5.49
CA VAL A 82 -2.68 -2.40 -6.86
C VAL A 82 -3.40 -3.65 -7.35
N PRO A 83 -4.13 -3.60 -8.48
CA PRO A 83 -4.71 -4.80 -9.07
C PRO A 83 -3.63 -5.83 -9.43
N THR A 84 -3.84 -7.09 -9.10
CA THR A 84 -2.88 -8.16 -9.41
C THR A 84 -2.68 -8.34 -10.91
N GLU A 85 -3.68 -8.01 -11.72
CA GLU A 85 -3.61 -7.99 -13.18
C GLU A 85 -2.60 -6.95 -13.70
N ALA A 86 -2.48 -5.80 -13.04
CA ALA A 86 -1.52 -4.75 -13.42
C ALA A 86 -0.07 -5.15 -13.12
N LEU A 87 0.11 -6.16 -12.25
CA LEU A 87 1.40 -6.76 -11.91
C LEU A 87 1.67 -8.05 -12.69
N ALA A 88 0.68 -8.56 -13.43
CA ALA A 88 0.85 -9.70 -14.33
C ALA A 88 1.64 -9.28 -15.58
N LEU A 89 2.38 -10.24 -16.15
CA LEU A 89 3.24 -10.06 -17.33
C LEU A 89 2.42 -9.78 -18.59
#